data_AF-A0A536NQ42-F1
#
_entry.id   AF-A0A536NQ42-F1
#
_cell.length_a   1.000
_cell.length_b   1.000
_cell.length_c   1.000
_cell.angle_alpha   90.00
_cell.angle_beta   90.00
_cell.angle_gamma   90.00
#
_symmetry.space_group_name_H-M   'P 1'
#
loop_
_entity.id
_entity.type
_entity.pdbx_description
1 polymer ?
#
loop_
_entity_poly.entity_id
_entity_poly.type
_entity_poly.pdbx_seq_one_letter_code
_entity_poly.pdbx_strand_id
1 'polypeptide(L)'
;MYDIATDHAPAIGAAILLLLFLWVFFGGLRLVARRGASWATRAVDAFDRTSALTKLAAVLMLLSGTIHLALVPGHEGITGILFVIDGLGFIGLGLAVFITNWWRRPAIVWLTTTIAAYLVWVVAGWETPDQVGIACKLIELVALGMVLRVNGGIGGAWPRRLWRATAFPLAVSVTTLGIWIGGLAHPDALHAHAGALLQPVGAVAKPEQRAAAARLLADTKTSLTRYQDPAAAIAAGYKARPVSNADPLLHFQNQANAHAILDPNRPQALVYARTATGLRLVGAMYQMPAVGQWGPDPGGPLTQWHQHEGICFSPLGIEFSFETPFWTCPVGSTSITTPPMLHVWIIDNGKNGPFAADLDKTVQHELTGRS
;
A
#
# COMPACT_ATOMS: atom_id res chain seq x y z
N MET A 1 2.85 0.87 -2.35
CA MET A 1 3.39 -0.34 -1.69
C MET A 1 2.29 -1.28 -1.25
N TYR A 2 1.07 -0.81 -0.94
CA TYR A 2 -0.11 -1.67 -0.81
C TYR A 2 -1.34 -0.87 -1.27
N ASP A 3 -2.03 -1.30 -2.32
CA ASP A 3 -3.29 -0.69 -2.74
C ASP A 3 -4.47 -1.30 -1.95
N ILE A 4 -5.66 -0.72 -2.03
CA ILE A 4 -6.88 -1.33 -1.52
C ILE A 4 -7.21 -2.54 -2.40
N ALA A 5 -7.25 -3.74 -1.82
CA ALA A 5 -7.76 -4.88 -2.56
C ALA A 5 -9.22 -4.61 -2.98
N THR A 6 -9.57 -4.93 -4.23
CA THR A 6 -10.90 -4.60 -4.78
C THR A 6 -12.04 -5.13 -3.92
N ASP A 7 -11.86 -6.31 -3.35
CA ASP A 7 -12.84 -6.97 -2.50
C ASP A 7 -12.88 -6.39 -1.06
N HIS A 8 -11.91 -5.54 -0.70
CA HIS A 8 -11.83 -4.90 0.60
C HIS A 8 -12.43 -3.49 0.62
N ALA A 9 -12.65 -2.86 -0.54
CA ALA A 9 -13.26 -1.53 -0.65
C ALA A 9 -14.62 -1.39 0.08
N PRO A 10 -15.54 -2.38 0.06
CA PRO A 10 -16.80 -2.30 0.79
C PRO A 10 -16.65 -2.12 2.31
N ALA A 11 -15.54 -2.58 2.89
CA ALA A 11 -15.29 -2.48 4.33
C ALA A 11 -15.12 -1.02 4.81
N ILE A 12 -14.62 -0.13 3.95
CA ILE A 12 -14.53 1.31 4.23
C ILE A 12 -15.93 1.91 4.37
N GLY A 13 -16.84 1.54 3.46
CA GLY A 13 -18.25 1.92 3.53
C GLY A 13 -18.92 1.42 4.81
N ALA A 14 -18.69 0.16 5.17
CA ALA A 14 -19.22 -0.44 6.39
C ALA A 14 -18.74 0.28 7.66
N ALA A 15 -17.46 0.66 7.71
CA ALA A 15 -16.87 1.45 8.80
C ALA A 15 -17.54 2.82 8.97
N ILE A 16 -17.76 3.55 7.88
CA ILE A 16 -18.43 4.87 7.90
C ILE A 16 -19.89 4.71 8.34
N LEU A 17 -20.60 3.72 7.79
CA LEU A 17 -21.99 3.43 8.13
C LEU A 17 -22.15 3.05 9.60
N LEU A 18 -21.20 2.31 10.18
CA LEU A 18 -21.21 2.02 11.62
C LEU A 18 -21.15 3.29 12.46
N LEU A 19 -20.25 4.22 12.15
CA LEU A 19 -20.12 5.46 12.93
C LEU A 19 -21.40 6.31 12.87
N LEU A 20 -22.00 6.40 11.69
CA LEU A 20 -23.30 7.05 11.50
C LEU A 20 -24.40 6.33 12.28
N PHE A 21 -24.44 4.99 12.20
CA PHE A 21 -25.38 4.17 12.95
C PHE A 21 -25.25 4.38 14.45
N LEU A 22 -24.03 4.34 15.00
CA LEU A 22 -23.79 4.57 16.43
C LEU A 22 -24.25 5.97 16.85
N TRP A 23 -23.96 6.99 16.06
CA TRP A 23 -24.42 8.37 16.34
C TRP A 23 -25.95 8.46 16.39
N VAL A 24 -26.65 7.93 15.38
CA VAL A 24 -28.11 7.89 15.34
C VAL A 24 -28.69 7.05 16.48
N PHE A 25 -28.12 5.87 16.72
CA PHE A 25 -28.56 4.93 17.76
C PHE A 25 -28.47 5.57 19.15
N PHE A 26 -27.35 6.20 19.51
CA PHE A 26 -27.19 6.88 20.80
C PHE A 26 -28.09 8.12 20.91
N GLY A 27 -28.31 8.85 19.82
CA GLY A 27 -29.29 9.94 19.76
C GLY A 27 -30.71 9.46 20.05
N GLY A 28 -31.13 8.37 19.40
CA GLY A 28 -32.42 7.71 19.62
C GLY A 28 -32.55 7.15 21.03
N LEU A 29 -31.50 6.50 21.56
CA LEU A 29 -31.48 5.94 22.91
C LEU A 29 -31.68 7.03 23.96
N ARG A 30 -31.01 8.19 23.80
CA ARG A 30 -31.18 9.36 24.68
C ARG A 30 -32.59 9.95 24.57
N LEU A 31 -33.18 9.98 23.38
CA LEU A 31 -34.57 10.42 23.20
C LEU A 31 -35.57 9.51 23.93
N VAL A 32 -35.37 8.18 23.82
CA VAL A 32 -36.21 7.18 24.51
C VAL A 32 -36.02 7.26 26.03
N ALA A 33 -34.80 7.48 26.52
CA ALA A 33 -34.52 7.73 27.93
C ALA A 33 -35.24 8.98 28.46
N ARG A 34 -35.24 10.08 27.69
CA ARG A 34 -35.99 11.32 28.02
C ARG A 34 -37.50 11.11 28.07
N ARG A 35 -38.03 10.11 27.36
CA ARG A 35 -39.45 9.72 27.40
C ARG A 35 -39.81 8.80 28.57
N GLY A 36 -38.87 8.52 29.48
CA GLY A 36 -39.14 7.79 30.73
C GLY A 36 -38.97 6.27 30.66
N ALA A 37 -38.42 5.73 29.57
CA ALA A 37 -38.16 4.30 29.46
C ALA A 37 -36.98 3.88 30.36
N SER A 38 -37.27 3.16 31.45
CA SER A 38 -36.29 2.85 32.49
C SER A 38 -35.07 2.06 32.01
N TRP A 39 -35.23 1.18 31.02
CA TRP A 39 -34.12 0.43 30.43
C TRP A 39 -33.17 1.34 29.63
N ALA A 40 -33.71 2.33 28.92
CA ALA A 40 -32.93 3.27 28.13
C ALA A 40 -32.16 4.23 29.04
N THR A 41 -32.78 4.69 30.13
CA THR A 41 -32.09 5.47 31.16
C THR A 41 -30.93 4.69 31.77
N ARG A 42 -31.13 3.41 32.15
CA ARG A 42 -30.03 2.55 32.66
C ARG A 42 -28.89 2.40 31.65
N ALA A 43 -29.21 2.23 30.36
CA ALA A 43 -28.21 2.09 29.31
C ALA A 43 -27.42 3.40 29.09
N VAL A 44 -28.11 4.55 29.05
CA VAL A 44 -27.47 5.87 28.93
C VAL A 44 -26.60 6.15 30.15
N ASP A 45 -27.07 5.86 31.36
CA ASP A 45 -26.28 6.04 32.59
C ASP A 45 -25.03 5.15 32.62
N ALA A 46 -25.15 3.88 32.21
CA ALA A 46 -24.03 2.96 32.11
C ALA A 46 -22.98 3.46 31.10
N PHE A 47 -23.46 3.94 29.95
CA PHE A 47 -22.61 4.59 28.95
C PHE A 47 -21.94 5.84 29.54
N ASP A 48 -22.69 6.79 30.08
CA ASP A 48 -22.16 8.07 30.56
C ASP A 48 -21.13 7.90 31.69
N ARG A 49 -21.32 6.92 32.59
CA ARG A 49 -20.36 6.57 33.67
C ARG A 49 -19.05 5.92 33.17
N THR A 50 -19.05 5.38 31.95
CA THR A 50 -17.87 4.74 31.38
C THR A 50 -16.84 5.80 30.95
N SER A 51 -15.56 5.57 31.25
CA SER A 51 -14.48 6.51 30.90
C SER A 51 -14.39 6.74 29.38
N ALA A 52 -13.93 7.93 28.96
CA ALA A 52 -13.74 8.24 27.53
C ALA A 52 -12.79 7.25 26.83
N LEU A 53 -11.71 6.86 27.50
CA LEU A 53 -10.75 5.88 26.98
C LEU A 53 -11.41 4.51 26.75
N THR A 54 -12.25 4.07 27.69
CA THR A 54 -12.98 2.81 27.59
C THR A 54 -14.05 2.85 26.50
N LYS A 55 -14.78 3.97 26.35
CA LYS A 55 -15.72 4.20 25.25
C LYS A 55 -15.02 4.13 23.90
N LEU A 56 -13.87 4.78 23.77
CA LEU A 56 -13.10 4.79 22.53
C LEU A 56 -12.60 3.38 22.18
N ALA A 57 -12.07 2.62 23.15
CA ALA A 57 -11.70 1.22 22.94
C ALA A 57 -12.89 0.37 22.48
N ALA A 58 -14.08 0.57 23.06
CA ALA A 58 -15.29 -0.13 22.62
C ALA A 58 -15.65 0.19 21.16
N VAL A 59 -15.63 1.47 20.78
CA VAL A 59 -15.90 1.90 19.39
C VAL A 59 -14.88 1.31 18.42
N LEU A 60 -13.59 1.30 18.76
CA LEU A 60 -12.55 0.71 17.92
C LEU A 60 -12.73 -0.80 17.75
N MET A 61 -13.15 -1.53 18.80
CA MET A 61 -13.51 -2.94 18.67
C MET A 61 -14.74 -3.13 17.77
N LEU A 62 -15.81 -2.35 17.95
CA LEU A 62 -16.99 -2.43 17.06
C LEU A 62 -16.62 -2.14 15.59
N LEU A 63 -15.73 -1.16 15.37
CA LEU A 63 -15.22 -0.79 14.06
C LEU A 63 -14.43 -1.94 13.43
N SER A 64 -13.47 -2.52 14.15
CA SER A 64 -12.74 -3.70 13.69
C SER A 64 -13.70 -4.85 13.38
N GLY A 65 -14.66 -5.15 14.27
CA GLY A 65 -15.60 -6.23 14.05
C GLY A 65 -16.47 -6.04 12.80
N THR A 66 -16.90 -4.81 12.54
CA THR A 66 -17.67 -4.49 11.33
C THR A 66 -16.82 -4.62 10.07
N ILE A 67 -15.56 -4.17 10.10
CA ILE A 67 -14.62 -4.33 9.00
C ILE A 67 -14.41 -5.83 8.72
N HIS A 68 -14.14 -6.66 9.73
CA HIS A 68 -13.96 -8.10 9.54
C HIS A 68 -15.18 -8.76 8.89
N LEU A 69 -16.40 -8.43 9.33
CA LEU A 69 -17.62 -8.96 8.71
C LEU A 69 -17.79 -8.49 7.26
N ALA A 70 -17.40 -7.25 6.95
CA ALA A 70 -17.49 -6.71 5.60
C ALA A 70 -16.45 -7.33 4.64
N LEU A 71 -15.37 -7.90 5.16
CA LEU A 71 -14.34 -8.59 4.37
C LEU A 71 -14.71 -10.04 4.03
N VAL A 72 -15.70 -10.63 4.70
CA VAL A 72 -16.12 -12.04 4.48
C VAL A 72 -16.40 -12.38 3.02
N PRO A 73 -17.12 -11.56 2.22
CA PRO A 73 -17.41 -11.89 0.82
C PRO A 73 -16.18 -12.06 -0.07
N GLY A 74 -15.04 -11.44 0.30
CA GLY A 74 -13.78 -11.55 -0.43
C GLY A 74 -12.92 -12.77 -0.06
N HIS A 75 -13.34 -13.56 0.94
CA HIS A 75 -12.52 -14.64 1.49
C HIS A 75 -13.28 -15.97 1.55
N GLU A 76 -12.73 -16.99 0.91
CA GLU A 76 -13.31 -18.34 0.89
C GLU A 76 -12.74 -19.24 1.98
N GLY A 77 -13.40 -20.39 2.20
CA GLY A 77 -12.91 -21.46 3.07
C GLY A 77 -12.71 -21.04 4.52
N ILE A 78 -11.57 -21.42 5.10
CA ILE A 78 -11.27 -21.18 6.52
C ILE A 78 -11.07 -19.70 6.83
N THR A 79 -10.52 -18.93 5.90
CA THR A 79 -10.24 -17.50 6.11
C THR A 79 -11.54 -16.71 6.27
N GLY A 80 -12.55 -16.96 5.44
CA GLY A 80 -13.87 -16.34 5.58
C GLY A 80 -14.55 -16.67 6.91
N ILE A 81 -14.43 -17.92 7.38
CA ILE A 81 -14.96 -18.34 8.69
C ILE A 81 -14.25 -17.59 9.83
N LEU A 82 -12.93 -17.44 9.76
CA LEU A 82 -12.16 -16.70 10.75
C LEU A 82 -12.56 -15.23 10.79
N PHE A 83 -12.79 -14.59 9.64
CA PHE A 83 -13.33 -13.23 9.57
C PHE A 83 -14.71 -13.10 10.23
N VAL A 84 -15.59 -14.09 10.06
CA VAL A 84 -16.89 -14.11 10.78
C VAL A 84 -16.69 -14.21 12.29
N ILE A 85 -15.84 -15.13 12.74
CA ILE A 85 -15.55 -15.34 14.17
C ILE A 85 -14.96 -14.06 14.78
N ASP A 86 -13.98 -13.45 14.13
CA ASP A 86 -13.33 -12.22 14.57
C ASP A 86 -14.33 -11.06 14.61
N GLY A 87 -15.13 -10.92 13.54
CA GLY A 87 -16.16 -9.90 13.42
C GLY A 87 -17.16 -9.93 14.57
N LEU A 88 -17.75 -11.10 14.81
CA LEU A 88 -18.71 -11.30 15.90
C LEU A 88 -18.05 -11.19 17.28
N GLY A 89 -16.82 -11.70 17.43
CA GLY A 89 -16.05 -11.62 18.67
C GLY A 89 -15.79 -10.17 19.08
N PHE A 90 -15.34 -9.34 18.14
CA PHE A 90 -15.11 -7.92 18.38
C PHE A 90 -16.39 -7.14 18.68
N ILE A 91 -17.49 -7.43 17.98
CA ILE A 91 -18.78 -6.81 18.28
C ILE A 91 -19.23 -7.19 19.70
N GLY A 92 -19.17 -8.47 20.04
CA GLY A 92 -19.53 -8.98 21.36
C GLY A 92 -18.69 -8.35 22.48
N LEU A 93 -17.37 -8.25 22.28
CA LEU A 93 -16.45 -7.65 23.25
C LEU A 93 -16.64 -6.13 23.37
N GLY A 94 -16.93 -5.43 22.27
CA GLY A 94 -17.28 -4.01 22.25
C GLY A 94 -18.54 -3.71 23.05
N LEU A 95 -19.57 -4.54 22.92
CA LEU A 95 -20.80 -4.44 23.70
C LEU A 95 -20.59 -4.85 25.18
N ALA A 96 -19.78 -5.89 25.43
CA ALA A 96 -19.50 -6.39 26.77
C ALA A 96 -18.86 -5.35 27.70
N VAL A 97 -18.21 -4.32 27.15
CA VAL A 97 -17.67 -3.16 27.87
C VAL A 97 -18.73 -2.50 28.77
N PHE A 98 -19.97 -2.40 28.29
CA PHE A 98 -21.05 -1.70 28.98
C PHE A 98 -21.93 -2.62 29.83
N ILE A 99 -21.76 -3.93 29.70
CA ILE A 99 -22.66 -4.94 30.29
C ILE A 99 -21.96 -5.74 31.38
N THR A 100 -20.67 -6.02 31.22
CA THR A 100 -19.92 -6.92 32.10
C THR A 100 -18.73 -6.21 32.76
N ASN A 101 -18.20 -6.78 33.83
CA ASN A 101 -16.99 -6.30 34.50
C ASN A 101 -15.71 -7.07 34.10
N TRP A 102 -15.86 -8.21 33.41
CA TRP A 102 -14.77 -9.11 33.06
C TRP A 102 -14.29 -8.98 31.61
N TRP A 103 -14.92 -8.13 30.79
CA TRP A 103 -14.61 -7.92 29.36
C TRP A 103 -13.13 -7.66 29.04
N ARG A 104 -12.40 -7.02 29.96
CA ARG A 104 -11.05 -6.52 29.71
C ARG A 104 -10.04 -7.61 29.39
N ARG A 105 -10.08 -8.75 30.10
CA ARG A 105 -9.11 -9.83 29.87
C ARG A 105 -9.36 -10.54 28.54
N PRO A 106 -10.60 -10.98 28.22
CA PRO A 106 -10.92 -11.50 26.89
C PRO A 106 -10.58 -10.52 25.76
N ALA A 107 -10.84 -9.22 25.92
CA ALA A 107 -10.51 -8.22 24.91
C ALA A 107 -9.00 -8.16 24.61
N ILE A 108 -8.14 -8.18 25.65
CA ILE A 108 -6.68 -8.20 25.45
C ILE A 108 -6.26 -9.46 24.69
N VAL A 109 -6.77 -10.63 25.08
CA VAL A 109 -6.45 -11.89 24.42
C VAL A 109 -6.90 -11.86 22.96
N TRP A 110 -8.14 -11.45 22.69
CA TRP A 110 -8.70 -11.39 21.35
C TRP A 110 -7.92 -10.44 20.43
N LEU A 111 -7.67 -9.21 20.88
CA LEU A 111 -6.86 -8.22 20.12
C LEU A 111 -5.45 -8.74 19.84
N THR A 112 -4.81 -9.36 20.82
CA THR A 112 -3.45 -9.90 20.63
C THR A 112 -3.45 -11.07 19.64
N THR A 113 -4.42 -11.99 19.77
CA THR A 113 -4.54 -13.16 18.89
C THR A 113 -4.81 -12.77 17.45
N THR A 114 -5.72 -11.84 17.22
CA THR A 114 -6.09 -11.37 15.86
C THR A 114 -4.94 -10.65 15.16
N ILE A 115 -4.20 -9.80 15.89
CA ILE A 115 -2.98 -9.17 15.37
C ILE A 115 -1.93 -10.23 15.02
N ALA A 116 -1.67 -11.18 15.91
CA ALA A 116 -0.69 -12.23 15.68
C ALA A 116 -1.08 -13.15 14.51
N ALA A 117 -2.37 -13.54 14.41
CA ALA A 117 -2.88 -14.36 13.33
C ALA A 117 -2.70 -13.68 11.97
N TYR A 118 -3.02 -12.38 11.87
CA TYR A 118 -2.79 -11.63 10.65
C TYR A 118 -1.32 -11.62 10.22
N LEU A 119 -0.39 -11.41 11.15
CA LEU A 119 1.05 -11.45 10.84
C LEU A 119 1.49 -12.83 10.34
N VAL A 120 0.96 -13.90 10.93
CA VAL A 120 1.22 -15.27 10.46
C VAL A 120 0.69 -15.46 9.03
N TRP A 121 -0.53 -15.01 8.73
CA TRP A 121 -1.12 -15.11 7.39
C TRP A 121 -0.29 -14.36 6.34
N VAL A 122 0.11 -13.14 6.65
CA VAL A 122 0.91 -12.28 5.76
C VAL A 122 2.32 -12.84 5.55
N VAL A 123 2.99 -13.31 6.60
CA VAL A 123 4.33 -13.91 6.48
C VAL A 123 4.28 -15.25 5.74
N ALA A 124 3.21 -16.03 5.93
CA ALA A 124 2.99 -17.29 5.22
C ALA A 124 2.61 -17.11 3.75
N GLY A 125 2.29 -15.88 3.31
CA GLY A 125 1.85 -15.57 1.95
C GLY A 125 0.43 -16.05 1.65
N TRP A 126 -0.38 -16.30 2.69
CA TRP A 126 -1.80 -16.66 2.54
C TRP A 126 -2.72 -15.46 2.40
N GLU A 127 -2.21 -14.27 2.75
CA GLU A 127 -2.88 -12.99 2.60
C GLU A 127 -1.86 -11.96 2.16
N THR A 128 -2.19 -11.15 1.15
CA THR A 128 -1.37 -10.01 0.77
C THR A 128 -1.75 -8.82 1.65
N PRO A 129 -0.79 -8.16 2.34
CA PRO A 129 -1.11 -6.95 3.08
C PRO A 129 -1.67 -5.88 2.13
N ASP A 130 -2.81 -5.30 2.50
CA ASP A 130 -3.49 -4.24 1.76
C ASP A 130 -3.81 -3.06 2.69
N GLN A 131 -4.26 -1.93 2.16
CA GLN A 131 -4.53 -0.74 3.00
C GLN A 131 -5.60 -1.01 4.07
N VAL A 132 -6.65 -1.74 3.72
CA VAL A 132 -7.77 -2.00 4.64
C VAL A 132 -7.33 -2.94 5.76
N GLY A 133 -6.60 -4.01 5.44
CA GLY A 133 -6.01 -4.92 6.40
C GLY A 133 -5.07 -4.21 7.36
N ILE A 134 -4.12 -3.40 6.85
CA ILE A 134 -3.18 -2.64 7.67
C ILE A 134 -3.91 -1.63 8.57
N ALA A 135 -4.87 -0.87 8.04
CA ALA A 135 -5.67 0.07 8.82
C ALA A 135 -6.46 -0.63 9.93
N CYS A 136 -7.03 -1.80 9.62
CA CYS A 136 -7.76 -2.62 10.59
C CYS A 136 -6.85 -3.07 11.74
N LYS A 137 -5.62 -3.55 11.43
CA LYS A 137 -4.65 -3.93 12.47
C LYS A 137 -4.14 -2.73 13.27
N LEU A 138 -4.05 -1.54 12.67
CA LEU A 138 -3.74 -0.31 13.41
C LEU A 138 -4.85 0.05 14.40
N ILE A 139 -6.12 -0.05 13.99
CA ILE A 139 -7.29 0.13 14.87
C ILE A 139 -7.22 -0.82 16.07
N GLU A 140 -6.91 -2.10 15.82
CA GLU A 140 -6.77 -3.12 16.86
C GLU A 140 -5.58 -2.83 17.79
N LEU A 141 -4.42 -2.45 17.26
CA LEU A 141 -3.26 -2.06 18.05
C LEU A 141 -3.62 -0.90 18.99
N VAL A 142 -4.25 0.16 18.45
CA VAL A 142 -4.68 1.31 19.25
C VAL A 142 -5.67 0.89 20.33
N ALA A 143 -6.67 0.06 19.99
CA ALA A 143 -7.60 -0.49 20.97
C ALA A 143 -6.86 -1.29 22.07
N LEU A 144 -5.91 -2.14 21.70
CA LEU A 144 -5.09 -2.92 22.64
C LEU A 144 -4.29 -1.99 23.58
N GLY A 145 -3.65 -0.97 23.03
CA GLY A 145 -2.94 0.05 23.80
C GLY A 145 -3.83 0.75 24.81
N MET A 146 -5.05 1.13 24.41
CA MET A 146 -6.05 1.72 25.32
C MET A 146 -6.46 0.74 26.41
N VAL A 147 -6.84 -0.48 26.07
CA VAL A 147 -7.31 -1.51 27.02
C VAL A 147 -6.21 -1.87 28.03
N LEU A 148 -4.95 -1.95 27.60
CA LEU A 148 -3.80 -2.18 28.47
C LEU A 148 -3.60 -1.06 29.51
N ARG A 149 -3.99 0.18 29.18
CA ARG A 149 -3.89 1.35 30.07
C ARG A 149 -5.14 1.61 30.92
N VAL A 150 -6.30 1.03 30.59
CA VAL A 150 -7.51 1.10 31.44
C VAL A 150 -7.19 0.62 32.86
N ASN A 151 -7.47 1.48 33.85
CA ASN A 151 -7.23 1.27 35.29
C ASN A 151 -5.77 1.02 35.68
N GLY A 152 -4.82 1.56 34.91
CA GLY A 152 -3.38 1.52 35.22
C GLY A 152 -2.97 2.45 36.36
N GLY A 153 -3.37 2.16 37.60
CA GLY A 153 -2.88 2.89 38.77
C GLY A 153 -1.35 2.80 38.93
N ILE A 154 -0.74 3.85 39.48
CA ILE A 154 0.72 4.02 39.72
C ILE A 154 1.25 3.05 40.81
N GLY A 155 0.53 1.96 41.14
CA GLY A 155 0.79 1.08 42.30
C GLY A 155 1.32 -0.32 42.01
N GLY A 156 1.60 -0.69 40.75
CA GLY A 156 2.06 -2.06 40.42
C GLY A 156 3.55 -2.32 40.73
N ALA A 157 3.94 -3.59 40.88
CA ALA A 157 5.35 -3.99 40.95
C ALA A 157 6.12 -3.59 39.69
N TRP A 158 7.43 -3.30 39.80
CA TRP A 158 8.29 -2.81 38.70
C TRP A 158 8.18 -3.63 37.40
N PRO A 159 8.14 -4.98 37.41
CA PRO A 159 7.99 -5.78 36.18
C PRO A 159 6.67 -5.52 35.45
N ARG A 160 5.57 -5.31 36.20
CA ARG A 160 4.25 -5.03 35.61
C ARG A 160 4.17 -3.62 35.03
N ARG A 161 4.93 -2.65 35.57
CA ARG A 161 5.03 -1.31 35.00
C ARG A 161 5.86 -1.31 33.74
N LEU A 162 7.02 -1.98 33.77
CA LEU A 162 7.90 -2.11 32.62
C LEU A 162 7.16 -2.79 31.45
N TRP A 163 6.50 -3.92 31.70
CA TRP A 163 5.66 -4.60 30.70
C TRP A 163 4.58 -3.68 30.11
N ARG A 164 3.85 -2.93 30.95
CA ARG A 164 2.83 -1.99 30.45
C ARG A 164 3.41 -0.84 29.61
N ALA A 165 4.65 -0.43 29.90
CA ALA A 165 5.34 0.62 29.16
C ALA A 165 5.90 0.11 27.83
N THR A 166 6.36 -1.14 27.76
CA THR A 166 7.06 -1.70 26.60
C THR A 166 6.19 -2.57 25.70
N ALA A 167 5.12 -3.20 26.21
CA ALA A 167 4.30 -4.14 25.43
C ALA A 167 3.63 -3.48 24.21
N PHE A 168 3.12 -2.27 24.35
CA PHE A 168 2.48 -1.56 23.23
C PHE A 168 3.51 -1.13 22.16
N PRO A 169 4.62 -0.44 22.49
CA PRO A 169 5.67 -0.17 21.52
C PRO A 169 6.22 -1.43 20.84
N LEU A 170 6.43 -2.51 21.61
CA LEU A 170 6.89 -3.79 21.07
C LEU A 170 5.87 -4.38 20.08
N ALA A 171 4.58 -4.37 20.41
CA ALA A 171 3.53 -4.85 19.51
C ALA A 171 3.51 -4.03 18.22
N VAL A 172 3.58 -2.70 18.29
CA VAL A 172 3.65 -1.83 17.11
C VAL A 172 4.87 -2.16 16.25
N SER A 173 6.06 -2.31 16.85
CA SER A 173 7.28 -2.65 16.12
C SER A 173 7.20 -4.03 15.45
N VAL A 174 6.73 -5.05 16.18
CA VAL A 174 6.60 -6.42 15.65
C VAL A 174 5.57 -6.46 14.52
N THR A 175 4.43 -5.80 14.67
CA THR A 175 3.41 -5.72 13.61
C THR A 175 3.95 -5.03 12.37
N THR A 176 4.64 -3.90 12.54
CA THR A 176 5.25 -3.16 11.42
C THR A 176 6.28 -4.02 10.68
N LEU A 177 7.18 -4.68 11.43
CA LEU A 177 8.20 -5.56 10.84
C LEU A 177 7.58 -6.77 10.13
N GLY A 178 6.54 -7.39 10.70
CA GLY A 178 5.88 -8.54 10.07
C GLY A 178 5.18 -8.19 8.76
N ILE A 179 4.54 -7.02 8.68
CA ILE A 179 3.93 -6.53 7.43
C ILE A 179 4.99 -6.32 6.35
N TRP A 180 6.12 -5.68 6.70
CA TRP A 180 7.25 -5.53 5.80
C TRP A 180 7.82 -6.86 5.32
N ILE A 181 8.05 -7.80 6.24
CA ILE A 181 8.59 -9.12 5.92
C ILE A 181 7.65 -9.84 4.94
N GLY A 182 6.34 -9.83 5.19
CA GLY A 182 5.38 -10.46 4.28
C GLY A 182 5.37 -9.82 2.90
N GLY A 183 5.28 -8.50 2.80
CA GLY A 183 5.27 -7.81 1.50
C GLY A 183 6.60 -7.90 0.73
N LEU A 184 7.74 -7.99 1.41
CA LEU A 184 9.04 -8.19 0.77
C LEU A 184 9.29 -9.65 0.39
N ALA A 185 8.79 -10.61 1.17
CA ALA A 185 8.92 -12.03 0.89
C ALA A 185 7.97 -12.48 -0.23
N HIS A 186 6.80 -11.86 -0.31
CA HIS A 186 5.74 -12.18 -1.28
C HIS A 186 5.30 -10.89 -1.99
N PRO A 187 6.10 -10.35 -2.93
CA PRO A 187 5.71 -9.17 -3.68
C PRO A 187 4.41 -9.46 -4.45
N ASP A 188 3.43 -8.58 -4.36
CA ASP A 188 2.18 -8.78 -5.10
C ASP A 188 2.44 -8.75 -6.62
N ALA A 189 1.57 -9.38 -7.39
CA ALA A 189 1.74 -9.51 -8.84
C ALA A 189 1.61 -8.17 -9.60
N LEU A 190 1.07 -7.14 -8.96
CA LEU A 190 0.93 -5.79 -9.51
C LEU A 190 2.10 -4.89 -9.13
N HIS A 191 3.00 -5.27 -8.22
CA HIS A 191 4.15 -4.46 -7.87
C HIS A 191 5.39 -4.98 -8.59
N ALA A 192 5.84 -4.23 -9.60
CA ALA A 192 7.07 -4.58 -10.33
C ALA A 192 8.30 -4.50 -9.41
N HIS A 193 8.31 -3.50 -8.53
CA HIS A 193 9.30 -3.31 -7.47
C HIS A 193 8.72 -2.40 -6.38
N ALA A 194 9.51 -2.13 -5.33
CA ALA A 194 9.09 -1.27 -4.23
C ALA A 194 8.59 0.09 -4.76
N GLY A 195 7.31 0.37 -4.52
CA GLY A 195 6.66 1.61 -4.94
C GLY A 195 6.25 1.68 -6.42
N ALA A 196 6.40 0.65 -7.26
CA ALA A 196 5.92 0.66 -8.65
C ALA A 196 4.70 -0.24 -8.84
N LEU A 197 3.54 0.35 -9.12
CA LEU A 197 2.28 -0.35 -9.41
C LEU A 197 2.11 -0.53 -10.92
N LEU A 198 1.86 -1.76 -11.36
CA LEU A 198 1.58 -2.17 -12.73
C LEU A 198 0.11 -1.91 -13.09
N GLN A 199 -0.13 -1.58 -14.35
CA GLN A 199 -1.46 -1.50 -14.92
C GLN A 199 -2.14 -2.88 -14.87
N PRO A 200 -3.37 -3.00 -14.33
CA PRO A 200 -4.10 -4.25 -14.37
C PRO A 200 -4.42 -4.68 -15.81
N VAL A 201 -4.00 -5.88 -16.18
CA VAL A 201 -4.18 -6.48 -17.52
C VAL A 201 -4.55 -7.96 -17.40
N GLY A 202 -5.06 -8.56 -18.47
CA GLY A 202 -5.37 -9.99 -18.48
C GLY A 202 -4.11 -10.86 -18.31
N ALA A 203 -4.24 -12.03 -17.68
CA ALA A 203 -3.10 -12.90 -17.36
C ALA A 203 -2.35 -13.48 -18.58
N VAL A 204 -3.00 -13.55 -19.75
CA VAL A 204 -2.44 -14.17 -20.95
C VAL A 204 -2.53 -13.23 -22.15
N ALA A 205 -1.41 -12.99 -22.82
CA ALA A 205 -1.35 -12.16 -24.02
C ALA A 205 -1.99 -12.85 -25.22
N LYS A 206 -2.94 -12.15 -25.85
CA LYS A 206 -3.58 -12.56 -27.11
C LYS A 206 -2.59 -12.53 -28.28
N PRO A 207 -2.83 -13.27 -29.38
CA PRO A 207 -1.98 -13.22 -30.57
C PRO A 207 -1.82 -11.81 -31.16
N GLU A 208 -2.91 -11.04 -31.20
CA GLU A 208 -2.89 -9.64 -31.64
C GLU A 208 -2.00 -8.76 -30.76
N GLN A 209 -2.01 -8.99 -29.45
CA GLN A 209 -1.20 -8.25 -28.48
C GLN A 209 0.29 -8.60 -28.62
N ARG A 210 0.62 -9.87 -28.87
CA ARG A 210 2.00 -10.30 -29.17
C ARG A 210 2.52 -9.62 -30.43
N ALA A 211 1.71 -9.56 -31.49
CA ALA A 211 2.09 -8.91 -32.74
C ALA A 211 2.25 -7.39 -32.57
N ALA A 212 1.35 -6.73 -31.83
CA ALA A 212 1.43 -5.30 -31.55
C ALA A 212 2.63 -4.95 -30.65
N ALA A 213 2.93 -5.74 -29.62
CA ALA A 213 4.13 -5.59 -28.80
C ALA A 213 5.41 -5.75 -29.64
N ALA A 214 5.48 -6.75 -30.53
CA ALA A 214 6.63 -6.95 -31.41
C ALA A 214 6.84 -5.75 -32.36
N ARG A 215 5.75 -5.19 -32.91
CA ARG A 215 5.80 -3.98 -33.76
C ARG A 215 6.28 -2.77 -32.96
N LEU A 216 5.71 -2.54 -31.78
CA LEU A 216 6.13 -1.45 -30.89
C LEU A 216 7.64 -1.50 -30.61
N LEU A 217 8.18 -2.68 -30.29
CA LEU A 217 9.61 -2.86 -30.06
C LEU A 217 10.44 -2.55 -31.32
N ALA A 218 10.02 -3.07 -32.48
CA ALA A 218 10.73 -2.86 -33.75
C ALA A 218 10.74 -1.39 -34.18
N ASP A 219 9.60 -0.71 -34.08
CA ASP A 219 9.45 0.70 -34.43
C ASP A 219 10.25 1.59 -33.47
N THR A 220 10.20 1.27 -32.17
CA THR A 220 11.00 1.92 -31.13
C THR A 220 12.48 1.77 -31.45
N LYS A 221 12.99 0.55 -31.63
CA LYS A 221 14.40 0.29 -31.98
C LYS A 221 14.84 1.04 -33.24
N THR A 222 14.00 1.07 -34.26
CA THR A 222 14.29 1.76 -35.53
C THR A 222 14.42 3.27 -35.30
N SER A 223 13.42 3.89 -34.65
CA SER A 223 13.38 5.33 -34.40
C SER A 223 14.56 5.83 -33.54
N LEU A 224 15.02 5.01 -32.58
CA LEU A 224 16.08 5.34 -31.63
C LEU A 224 17.47 5.36 -32.24
N THR A 225 17.66 4.81 -33.44
CA THR A 225 18.96 4.78 -34.13
C THR A 225 19.59 6.17 -34.28
N ARG A 226 18.77 7.21 -34.47
CA ARG A 226 19.22 8.60 -34.59
C ARG A 226 19.73 9.22 -33.28
N TYR A 227 19.55 8.54 -32.15
CA TYR A 227 19.95 9.00 -30.82
C TYR A 227 21.05 8.11 -30.21
N GLN A 228 21.70 7.25 -30.99
CA GLN A 228 22.84 6.46 -30.49
C GLN A 228 23.94 7.37 -29.91
N ASP A 229 24.18 8.52 -30.56
CA ASP A 229 25.02 9.59 -30.02
C ASP A 229 24.19 10.47 -29.06
N PRO A 230 24.57 10.58 -27.77
CA PRO A 230 23.93 11.48 -26.82
C PRO A 230 23.89 12.94 -27.28
N ALA A 231 24.88 13.41 -28.07
CA ALA A 231 24.88 14.77 -28.58
C ALA A 231 23.71 15.02 -29.55
N ALA A 232 23.34 14.02 -30.37
CA ALA A 232 22.18 14.10 -31.24
C ALA A 232 20.87 14.17 -30.45
N ALA A 233 20.77 13.45 -29.33
CA ALA A 233 19.63 13.56 -28.42
C ALA A 233 19.54 14.96 -27.80
N ILE A 234 20.65 15.51 -27.31
CA ILE A 234 20.68 16.87 -26.74
C ILE A 234 20.29 17.91 -27.79
N ALA A 235 20.81 17.79 -29.02
CA ALA A 235 20.46 18.66 -30.13
C ALA A 235 18.97 18.58 -30.51
N ALA A 236 18.36 17.40 -30.37
CA ALA A 236 16.92 17.19 -30.56
C ALA A 236 16.05 17.67 -29.38
N GLY A 237 16.65 18.30 -28.36
CA GLY A 237 15.94 18.92 -27.24
C GLY A 237 15.76 18.02 -26.02
N TYR A 238 16.38 16.84 -25.99
CA TYR A 238 16.38 15.99 -24.81
C TYR A 238 17.35 16.54 -23.75
N LYS A 239 16.91 16.58 -22.49
CA LYS A 239 17.68 17.10 -21.37
C LYS A 239 17.90 16.01 -20.33
N ALA A 240 19.14 15.81 -19.90
CA ALA A 240 19.42 15.02 -18.72
C ALA A 240 18.84 15.74 -17.49
N ARG A 241 18.04 15.04 -16.69
CA ARG A 241 17.59 15.56 -15.38
C ARG A 241 18.80 15.68 -14.45
N PRO A 242 18.82 16.57 -13.43
CA PRO A 242 19.96 16.68 -12.51
C PRO A 242 20.25 15.31 -11.90
N VAL A 243 21.39 14.75 -12.28
CA VAL A 243 21.73 13.37 -11.97
C VAL A 243 22.46 13.33 -10.64
N SER A 244 21.98 12.53 -9.69
CA SER A 244 22.89 12.00 -8.67
C SER A 244 23.95 11.15 -9.38
N ASN A 245 25.22 11.32 -9.04
CA ASN A 245 26.32 10.52 -9.63
C ASN A 245 26.19 9.00 -9.35
N ALA A 246 25.20 8.61 -8.56
CA ALA A 246 24.89 7.23 -8.19
C ALA A 246 24.00 6.49 -9.20
N ASP A 247 23.25 7.16 -10.09
CA ASP A 247 22.30 6.48 -10.98
C ASP A 247 22.99 5.89 -12.23
N PRO A 248 22.96 4.54 -12.42
CA PRO A 248 23.54 3.89 -13.58
C PRO A 248 22.74 4.10 -14.88
N LEU A 249 21.46 4.47 -14.80
CA LEU A 249 20.58 4.70 -15.93
C LEU A 249 20.14 6.16 -15.98
N LEU A 250 20.34 6.82 -17.11
CA LEU A 250 20.04 8.24 -17.29
C LEU A 250 18.84 8.42 -18.20
N HIS A 251 17.78 9.02 -17.67
CA HIS A 251 16.62 9.44 -18.44
C HIS A 251 16.82 10.85 -18.99
N PHE A 252 17.03 10.92 -20.29
CA PHE A 252 17.09 12.16 -21.05
C PHE A 252 15.67 12.47 -21.50
N GLN A 253 15.06 13.54 -20.97
CA GLN A 253 13.63 13.83 -21.18
C GLN A 253 13.42 14.95 -22.19
N ASN A 254 12.34 14.88 -22.97
CA ASN A 254 11.95 15.91 -23.92
C ASN A 254 10.51 16.41 -23.67
N GLN A 255 10.40 17.63 -23.15
CA GLN A 255 9.11 18.25 -22.85
C GLN A 255 8.26 18.54 -24.10
N ALA A 256 8.88 18.70 -25.28
CA ALA A 256 8.14 18.87 -26.53
C ALA A 256 7.35 17.61 -26.91
N ASN A 257 7.67 16.46 -26.30
CA ASN A 257 6.96 15.20 -26.49
C ASN A 257 5.95 14.90 -25.38
N ALA A 258 5.71 15.79 -24.41
CA ALA A 258 4.87 15.50 -23.23
C ALA A 258 3.44 15.02 -23.55
N HIS A 259 2.91 15.32 -24.73
CA HIS A 259 1.57 14.91 -25.16
C HIS A 259 1.54 13.75 -26.16
N ALA A 260 2.70 13.21 -26.56
CA ALA A 260 2.75 12.09 -27.50
C ALA A 260 2.45 10.77 -26.77
N ILE A 261 1.31 10.14 -27.04
CA ILE A 261 0.94 8.90 -26.35
C ILE A 261 1.51 7.72 -27.12
N LEU A 262 2.48 7.02 -26.50
CA LEU A 262 3.11 5.80 -27.04
C LEU A 262 3.51 5.91 -28.52
N ASP A 263 4.12 7.02 -28.91
CA ASP A 263 4.62 7.26 -30.28
C ASP A 263 6.12 6.94 -30.36
N PRO A 264 6.54 5.87 -31.06
CA PRO A 264 7.94 5.51 -31.21
C PRO A 264 8.82 6.64 -31.77
N ASN A 265 8.27 7.52 -32.59
CA ASN A 265 9.03 8.63 -33.14
C ASN A 265 9.20 9.80 -32.18
N ARG A 266 8.44 9.83 -31.08
CA ARG A 266 8.42 10.94 -30.12
C ARG A 266 8.39 10.43 -28.67
N PRO A 267 9.41 9.66 -28.24
CA PRO A 267 9.47 9.19 -26.86
C PRO A 267 9.62 10.38 -25.90
N GLN A 268 9.00 10.28 -24.72
CA GLN A 268 9.11 11.31 -23.67
C GLN A 268 10.51 11.29 -23.05
N ALA A 269 11.12 10.12 -22.93
CA ALA A 269 12.51 10.00 -22.50
C ALA A 269 13.28 8.91 -23.24
N LEU A 270 14.58 9.16 -23.39
CA LEU A 270 15.58 8.20 -23.84
C LEU A 270 16.35 7.70 -22.61
N VAL A 271 16.66 6.40 -22.58
CA VAL A 271 17.36 5.78 -21.45
C VAL A 271 18.77 5.42 -21.89
N TYR A 272 19.76 6.03 -21.24
CA TYR A 272 21.18 5.75 -21.46
C TYR A 272 21.80 5.07 -20.25
N ALA A 273 22.46 3.94 -20.44
CA ALA A 273 23.29 3.33 -19.42
C ALA A 273 24.68 4.00 -19.39
N ARG A 274 25.19 4.29 -18.19
CA ARG A 274 26.56 4.75 -17.99
C ARG A 274 27.51 3.56 -17.98
N THR A 275 28.24 3.37 -19.07
CA THR A 275 29.25 2.30 -19.20
C THR A 275 30.65 2.84 -18.91
N ALA A 276 31.64 1.94 -18.86
CA ALA A 276 33.05 2.33 -18.76
C ALA A 276 33.56 3.18 -19.94
N THR A 277 32.91 3.08 -21.11
CA THR A 277 33.31 3.77 -22.34
C THR A 277 32.46 4.99 -22.68
N GLY A 278 31.39 5.25 -21.93
CA GLY A 278 30.52 6.41 -22.14
C GLY A 278 29.04 6.09 -21.92
N LEU A 279 28.16 6.91 -22.48
CA LEU A 279 26.72 6.66 -22.45
C LEU A 279 26.32 5.74 -23.60
N ARG A 280 25.60 4.67 -23.28
CA ARG A 280 25.03 3.74 -24.25
C ARG A 280 23.52 3.83 -24.23
N LEU A 281 22.88 4.06 -25.38
CA LEU A 281 21.43 4.03 -25.50
C LEU A 281 20.92 2.60 -25.29
N VAL A 282 20.03 2.41 -24.32
CA VAL A 282 19.50 1.08 -23.94
C VAL A 282 17.98 0.98 -24.05
N GLY A 283 17.26 2.09 -24.15
CA GLY A 283 15.82 2.06 -24.32
C GLY A 283 15.18 3.44 -24.48
N ALA A 284 13.85 3.42 -24.50
CA ALA A 284 12.99 4.59 -24.40
C ALA A 284 11.97 4.37 -23.28
N MET A 285 11.48 5.48 -22.71
CA MET A 285 10.38 5.49 -21.75
C MET A 285 9.27 6.38 -22.31
N TYR A 286 8.08 5.80 -22.39
CA TYR A 286 6.85 6.50 -22.73
C TYR A 286 6.13 6.85 -21.45
N GLN A 287 5.60 8.07 -21.35
CA GLN A 287 4.96 8.54 -20.13
C GLN A 287 3.64 9.21 -20.44
N MET A 288 2.62 8.90 -19.65
CA MET A 288 1.30 9.49 -19.78
C MET A 288 1.28 10.95 -19.28
N PRO A 289 0.42 11.83 -19.84
CA PRO A 289 0.42 13.25 -19.50
C PRO A 289 -0.01 13.55 -18.05
N ALA A 290 -0.74 12.63 -17.40
CA ALA A 290 -1.34 12.84 -16.09
C ALA A 290 -1.30 11.58 -15.23
N VAL A 291 -1.24 11.77 -13.91
CA VAL A 291 -1.39 10.71 -12.91
C VAL A 291 -2.79 10.09 -12.99
N GLY A 292 -2.88 8.77 -12.79
CA GLY A 292 -4.14 8.03 -12.84
C GLY A 292 -4.72 7.82 -14.23
N GLN A 293 -4.04 8.31 -15.28
CA GLN A 293 -4.40 8.00 -16.67
C GLN A 293 -3.49 6.92 -17.21
N TRP A 294 -3.96 5.67 -17.15
CA TRP A 294 -3.26 4.52 -17.69
C TRP A 294 -3.06 4.61 -19.21
N GLY A 295 -1.96 4.03 -19.68
CA GLY A 295 -1.60 4.05 -21.09
C GLY A 295 -2.40 3.05 -21.93
N PRO A 296 -2.36 3.20 -23.26
CA PRO A 296 -2.92 2.19 -24.15
C PRO A 296 -2.21 0.85 -23.94
N ASP A 297 -2.96 -0.25 -24.03
CA ASP A 297 -2.46 -1.60 -23.76
C ASP A 297 -2.30 -2.43 -25.05
N PRO A 298 -1.30 -2.13 -25.91
CA PRO A 298 -1.12 -2.88 -27.14
C PRO A 298 -0.59 -4.30 -26.89
N GLY A 299 0.13 -4.53 -25.80
CA GLY A 299 0.81 -5.79 -25.52
C GLY A 299 0.13 -6.68 -24.48
N GLY A 300 -0.94 -6.21 -23.82
CA GLY A 300 -1.53 -6.93 -22.70
C GLY A 300 -0.50 -7.12 -21.58
N PRO A 301 -0.42 -8.32 -20.99
CA PRO A 301 0.57 -8.62 -19.93
C PRO A 301 2.03 -8.56 -20.41
N LEU A 302 2.30 -8.34 -21.71
CA LEU A 302 3.66 -8.12 -22.19
C LEU A 302 4.14 -6.69 -21.98
N THR A 303 3.26 -5.68 -22.06
CA THR A 303 3.65 -4.27 -21.94
C THR A 303 3.37 -3.78 -20.53
N GLN A 304 4.43 -3.63 -19.72
CA GLN A 304 4.29 -3.28 -18.31
C GLN A 304 4.22 -1.76 -18.10
N TRP A 305 3.07 -1.19 -18.41
CA TRP A 305 2.75 0.14 -17.88
C TRP A 305 2.78 0.10 -16.37
N HIS A 306 3.48 1.04 -15.75
CA HIS A 306 3.57 1.15 -14.31
C HIS A 306 3.64 2.60 -13.87
N GLN A 307 3.20 2.88 -12.65
CA GLN A 307 3.38 4.18 -12.02
C GLN A 307 4.10 3.98 -10.69
N HIS A 308 5.04 4.88 -10.39
CA HIS A 308 5.62 4.91 -9.05
C HIS A 308 4.70 5.70 -8.11
N GLU A 309 4.39 5.10 -6.97
CA GLU A 309 3.60 5.62 -5.86
C GLU A 309 4.39 5.57 -4.56
N GLY A 310 3.99 6.40 -3.60
CA GLY A 310 4.60 6.39 -2.27
C GLY A 310 6.05 6.85 -2.26
N ILE A 311 6.44 7.69 -3.23
CA ILE A 311 7.75 8.35 -3.24
C ILE A 311 7.67 9.54 -2.28
N CYS A 312 8.44 9.52 -1.20
CA CYS A 312 8.51 10.64 -0.27
C CYS A 312 9.54 11.66 -0.73
N PHE A 313 9.07 12.88 -1.04
CA PHE A 313 9.91 14.01 -1.40
C PHE A 313 10.08 14.96 -0.21
N SER A 314 11.34 15.24 0.16
CA SER A 314 11.69 16.25 1.16
C SER A 314 12.41 17.44 0.51
N PRO A 315 12.01 18.70 0.78
CA PRO A 315 12.74 19.88 0.32
C PRO A 315 14.12 20.04 0.97
N LEU A 316 14.43 19.26 2.02
CA LEU A 316 15.70 19.28 2.74
C LEU A 316 16.72 18.24 2.24
N GLY A 317 16.46 17.58 1.09
CA GLY A 317 17.43 16.70 0.45
C GLY A 317 17.63 15.35 1.15
N ILE A 318 16.72 14.97 2.06
CA ILE A 318 16.65 13.57 2.52
C ILE A 318 16.05 12.77 1.37
N GLU A 319 16.92 11.98 0.77
CA GLU A 319 16.75 11.18 -0.44
C GLU A 319 15.48 10.32 -0.45
N PHE A 320 15.04 10.00 -1.68
CA PHE A 320 13.95 9.09 -2.05
C PHE A 320 13.68 7.99 -1.01
N SER A 321 12.82 8.29 -0.05
CA SER A 321 12.34 7.32 0.91
C SER A 321 10.99 6.80 0.41
N PHE A 322 10.76 5.50 0.51
CA PHE A 322 9.40 4.98 0.31
C PHE A 322 8.57 5.26 1.55
N GLU A 323 7.27 5.42 1.37
CA GLU A 323 6.34 5.47 2.50
C GLU A 323 6.52 4.26 3.42
N THR A 324 6.29 4.49 4.70
CA THR A 324 6.13 3.37 5.64
C THR A 324 4.89 2.54 5.26
N PRO A 325 4.72 1.31 5.76
CA PRO A 325 3.55 0.48 5.48
C PRO A 325 2.22 1.12 5.89
N PHE A 326 2.28 2.17 6.73
CA PHE A 326 1.13 2.96 7.14
C PHE A 326 0.86 4.16 6.23
N TRP A 327 1.42 4.20 5.02
CA TRP A 327 1.25 5.30 4.06
C TRP A 327 1.66 6.66 4.64
N THR A 328 2.73 6.67 5.44
CA THR A 328 3.28 7.91 5.99
C THR A 328 4.70 8.12 5.49
N CYS A 329 4.95 9.32 4.97
CA CYS A 329 6.29 9.80 4.70
C CYS A 329 6.98 10.28 5.99
N PRO A 330 8.32 10.31 6.02
CA PRO A 330 9.06 10.97 7.08
C PRO A 330 8.55 12.39 7.33
N VAL A 331 8.52 12.82 8.59
CA VAL A 331 8.03 14.15 8.98
C VAL A 331 8.70 15.23 8.14
N GLY A 332 7.90 16.11 7.52
CA GLY A 332 8.38 17.17 6.64
C GLY A 332 8.56 16.76 5.18
N SER A 333 8.12 15.56 4.80
CA SER A 333 8.11 15.09 3.40
C SER A 333 6.68 14.87 2.91
N THR A 334 6.47 14.96 1.59
CA THR A 334 5.18 14.69 0.94
C THR A 334 5.30 13.52 -0.02
N SER A 335 4.28 12.66 -0.03
CA SER A 335 4.18 11.59 -1.01
C SER A 335 3.84 12.12 -2.39
N ILE A 336 4.47 11.57 -3.41
CA ILE A 336 4.20 11.86 -4.82
C ILE A 336 3.94 10.56 -5.58
N THR A 337 3.00 10.64 -6.52
CA THR A 337 2.77 9.61 -7.53
C THR A 337 3.22 10.15 -8.89
N THR A 338 3.94 9.33 -9.63
CA THR A 338 4.37 9.65 -11.00
C THR A 338 3.27 9.27 -12.00
N PRO A 339 3.14 9.99 -13.13
CA PRO A 339 2.29 9.52 -14.21
C PRO A 339 2.73 8.14 -14.73
N PRO A 340 1.79 7.26 -15.13
CA PRO A 340 2.12 5.96 -15.71
C PRO A 340 3.15 6.04 -16.82
N MET A 341 4.08 5.09 -16.82
CA MET A 341 5.17 4.97 -17.77
C MET A 341 5.35 3.54 -18.26
N LEU A 342 5.86 3.40 -19.47
CA LEU A 342 6.22 2.13 -20.09
C LEU A 342 7.63 2.24 -20.64
N HIS A 343 8.50 1.35 -20.18
CA HIS A 343 9.85 1.22 -20.73
C HIS A 343 9.85 0.24 -21.89
N VAL A 344 10.65 0.56 -22.90
CA VAL A 344 10.93 -0.31 -24.03
C VAL A 344 12.44 -0.41 -24.19
N TRP A 345 12.98 -1.55 -23.76
CA TRP A 345 14.40 -1.88 -23.81
C TRP A 345 14.74 -2.39 -25.22
N ILE A 346 15.67 -1.70 -25.88
CA ILE A 346 16.13 -2.05 -27.24
C ILE A 346 17.31 -3.03 -27.24
N ILE A 347 17.78 -3.39 -26.05
CA ILE A 347 18.76 -4.42 -25.75
C ILE A 347 18.06 -5.67 -25.22
N ASP A 348 18.77 -6.80 -25.20
CA ASP A 348 18.28 -8.00 -24.52
C ASP A 348 18.23 -7.75 -23.01
N ASN A 349 17.03 -7.80 -22.45
CA ASN A 349 16.77 -7.61 -21.02
C ASN A 349 16.65 -8.94 -20.26
N GLY A 350 17.24 -10.00 -20.82
CA GLY A 350 17.27 -11.33 -20.24
C GLY A 350 15.87 -11.88 -19.98
N LYS A 351 15.70 -12.47 -18.79
CA LYS A 351 14.45 -13.13 -18.38
C LYS A 351 13.25 -12.18 -18.22
N ASN A 352 13.50 -10.89 -18.02
CA ASN A 352 12.45 -9.89 -17.78
C ASN A 352 11.80 -9.44 -19.09
N GLY A 353 12.53 -9.51 -20.20
CA GLY A 353 12.03 -9.16 -21.52
C GLY A 353 12.00 -7.65 -21.82
N PRO A 354 11.68 -7.28 -23.08
CA PRO A 354 11.92 -5.94 -23.62
C PRO A 354 10.99 -4.85 -23.07
N PHE A 355 9.96 -5.21 -22.32
CA PHE A 355 8.93 -4.30 -21.80
C PHE A 355 8.83 -4.35 -20.28
N ALA A 356 9.79 -4.98 -19.61
CA ALA A 356 9.82 -5.00 -18.16
C ALA A 356 9.93 -3.58 -17.59
N ALA A 357 9.31 -3.35 -16.44
CA ALA A 357 9.43 -2.08 -15.72
C ALA A 357 10.90 -1.72 -15.44
N ASP A 358 11.72 -2.72 -15.10
CA ASP A 358 13.14 -2.55 -14.80
C ASP A 358 14.06 -3.25 -15.81
N LEU A 359 15.28 -2.72 -15.92
CA LEU A 359 16.38 -3.44 -16.53
C LEU A 359 16.84 -4.56 -15.58
N ASP A 360 17.05 -5.77 -16.11
CA ASP A 360 17.56 -6.89 -15.33
C ASP A 360 18.90 -6.51 -14.68
N LYS A 361 19.02 -6.78 -13.37
CA LYS A 361 20.19 -6.38 -12.58
C LYS A 361 21.50 -6.97 -13.11
N THR A 362 21.45 -8.17 -13.70
CA THR A 362 22.61 -8.82 -14.32
C THR A 362 23.04 -8.03 -15.56
N VAL A 363 22.09 -7.70 -16.42
CA VAL A 363 22.31 -6.89 -17.63
C VAL A 363 22.81 -5.50 -17.26
N GLN A 364 22.22 -4.86 -16.25
CA GLN A 364 22.67 -3.57 -15.74
C GLN A 364 24.12 -3.62 -15.21
N HIS A 365 24.46 -4.65 -14.43
CA HIS A 365 25.80 -4.85 -13.91
C HIS A 365 26.81 -5.08 -15.05
N GLU A 366 26.47 -5.88 -16.05
CA GLU A 366 27.30 -6.10 -17.24
C GLU A 366 27.53 -4.82 -18.05
N LEU A 367 26.52 -3.94 -18.15
CA LEU A 367 26.63 -2.69 -18.88
C LEU A 367 27.43 -1.62 -18.13
N THR A 368 27.26 -1.53 -16.82
CA THR A 368 27.72 -0.38 -16.02
C THR A 368 28.86 -0.69 -15.07
N GLY A 369 29.13 -1.97 -14.79
CA GLY A 369 30.07 -2.41 -13.76
C GLY A 369 29.63 -2.05 -12.34
N ARG A 370 28.36 -1.70 -12.15
CA ARG A 370 27.75 -1.31 -10.88
C ARG A 370 26.44 -2.06 -10.67
N SER A 371 26.22 -2.55 -9.45
CA SER A 371 25.00 -3.24 -9.02
C SER A 371 23.92 -2.27 -8.59
#